data_AF-Q6AWF7-F1
#
_entry.id   AF-Q6AWF7-F1
#
_cell.length_a   1.000
_cell.length_b   1.000
_cell.length_c   1.000
_cell.angle_alpha   90.00
_cell.angle_beta   90.00
_cell.angle_gamma   90.00
#
_symmetry.space_group_name_H-M   'P 1'
#
loop_
_entity.id
_entity.type
_entity.pdbx_description
1 polymer ?
#
loop_
_entity_poly.entity_id
_entity_poly.type
_entity_poly.pdbx_seq_one_letter_code
_entity_poly.pdbx_strand_id
1 'polypeptide(L)'
;MLHPIILSDPVLTTNLNRGDHTEVLEIDYDPTVISFKELLDLFWNNHEYGLTTPIKRQYASLILYHDEEQKQVAHASKLEEQERRAPEIITTEIASKENFYPAEAYHQKYRLQGHKDLASSLNLSPKLLQTSYVATKLNGYLAGVGGIEQFKAEAETMGLTPTQRQYCYYHVEQNEGQGLYC
;
A
#
# COMPACT_ATOMS: atom_id res chain seq x y z
N MET A 1 3.44 12.20 -1.46
CA MET A 1 4.10 10.88 -1.41
C MET A 1 3.53 10.07 -0.25
N LEU A 2 2.77 9.03 -0.57
CA LEU A 2 2.70 7.84 0.28
C LEU A 2 4.08 7.17 0.20
N HIS A 3 4.62 6.72 1.32
CA HIS A 3 5.73 5.78 1.30
C HIS A 3 5.08 4.39 1.22
N PRO A 4 5.25 3.62 0.12
CA PRO A 4 4.90 2.21 0.11
C PRO A 4 5.81 1.44 1.09
N ILE A 5 5.72 0.12 1.11
CA ILE A 5 6.64 -0.72 1.86
C ILE A 5 7.96 -0.82 1.04
N ILE A 6 9.00 -0.03 1.36
CA ILE A 6 10.09 0.46 0.45
C ILE A 6 11.24 -0.52 0.05
N LEU A 7 11.14 -1.83 0.30
CA LEU A 7 12.22 -2.83 0.08
C LEU A 7 13.66 -2.36 0.44
N SER A 8 14.06 -2.49 1.71
CA SER A 8 15.45 -2.28 2.15
C SER A 8 15.90 -3.40 3.09
N ASP A 9 16.92 -4.16 2.67
CA ASP A 9 17.63 -5.14 3.51
C ASP A 9 18.98 -4.54 3.96
N PRO A 10 19.29 -4.48 5.27
CA PRO A 10 20.58 -4.03 5.78
C PRO A 10 21.72 -5.06 5.60
N VAL A 11 22.13 -5.33 4.36
CA VAL A 11 23.44 -5.94 4.06
C VAL A 11 24.38 -4.91 3.44
N LEU A 12 24.96 -4.08 4.32
CA LEU A 12 26.13 -3.22 4.08
C LEU A 12 26.09 -2.31 2.83
N THR A 13 25.28 -1.24 2.85
CA THR A 13 25.69 -0.01 2.13
C THR A 13 25.50 1.25 2.97
N THR A 14 26.62 1.90 3.29
CA THR A 14 26.64 3.34 3.57
C THR A 14 26.29 4.09 2.29
N ASN A 15 25.02 4.47 2.12
CA ASN A 15 24.48 5.46 1.17
C ASN A 15 24.72 5.26 -0.36
N LEU A 16 25.45 4.26 -0.84
CA LEU A 16 25.84 4.16 -2.27
C LEU A 16 25.86 2.71 -2.84
N ASN A 17 24.70 2.05 -2.93
CA ASN A 17 24.29 1.20 -4.09
C ASN A 17 22.94 0.50 -3.83
N ARG A 18 21.87 0.93 -4.52
CA ARG A 18 20.56 0.24 -4.57
C ARG A 18 20.40 -0.34 -5.99
N GLY A 19 21.01 -1.51 -6.23
CA GLY A 19 21.25 -2.04 -7.59
C GLY A 19 19.99 -2.24 -8.46
N ASP A 20 19.19 -3.26 -8.16
CA ASP A 20 18.19 -3.80 -9.12
C ASP A 20 16.78 -4.04 -8.56
N HIS A 21 16.46 -3.55 -7.36
CA HIS A 21 15.16 -3.79 -6.70
C HIS A 21 14.13 -2.66 -6.91
N THR A 22 12.84 -3.02 -6.86
CA THR A 22 11.67 -2.15 -7.07
C THR A 22 10.81 -2.10 -5.80
N GLU A 23 10.37 -0.93 -5.36
CA GLU A 23 9.45 -0.79 -4.21
C GLU A 23 8.08 -1.42 -4.53
N VAL A 24 7.59 -2.35 -3.71
CA VAL A 24 6.35 -3.11 -3.94
C VAL A 24 5.54 -3.31 -2.66
N LEU A 25 4.23 -3.50 -2.80
CA LEU A 25 3.36 -3.98 -1.73
C LEU A 25 3.04 -5.47 -1.95
N GLU A 26 3.14 -6.27 -0.89
CA GLU A 26 2.49 -7.58 -0.80
C GLU A 26 1.15 -7.37 -0.08
N ILE A 27 0.05 -7.91 -0.63
CA ILE A 27 -1.32 -7.68 -0.16
C ILE A 27 -1.97 -9.03 0.11
N ASP A 28 -2.17 -9.36 1.38
CA ASP A 28 -3.09 -10.41 1.80
C ASP A 28 -4.53 -9.89 1.65
N TYR A 29 -5.39 -10.61 0.93
CA TYR A 29 -6.80 -10.25 0.72
C TYR A 29 -7.71 -11.49 0.77
N ASP A 30 -9.00 -11.25 1.03
CA ASP A 30 -10.04 -12.29 0.99
C ASP A 30 -10.72 -12.26 -0.40
N PRO A 31 -10.57 -13.31 -1.23
CA PRO A 31 -11.15 -13.37 -2.57
C PRO A 31 -12.69 -13.45 -2.56
N THR A 32 -13.33 -13.68 -1.41
CA THR A 32 -14.79 -13.60 -1.26
C THR A 32 -15.29 -12.17 -1.04
N VAL A 33 -14.39 -11.22 -0.74
CA VAL A 33 -14.68 -9.81 -0.46
C VAL A 33 -14.18 -8.90 -1.58
N ILE A 34 -13.00 -9.19 -2.16
CA ILE A 34 -12.42 -8.45 -3.28
C ILE A 34 -11.63 -9.38 -4.19
N SER A 35 -11.86 -9.28 -5.50
CA SER A 35 -11.16 -10.09 -6.51
C SER A 35 -9.77 -9.53 -6.85
N PHE A 36 -8.91 -10.38 -7.43
CA PHE A 36 -7.62 -9.92 -7.96
C PHE A 36 -7.78 -8.86 -9.07
N LYS A 37 -8.84 -8.93 -9.88
CA LYS A 37 -9.12 -7.91 -10.88
C LYS A 37 -9.42 -6.56 -10.24
N GLU A 38 -10.24 -6.52 -9.20
CA GLU A 38 -10.54 -5.25 -8.50
C GLU A 38 -9.30 -4.64 -7.84
N LEU A 39 -8.36 -5.45 -7.35
CA LEU A 39 -7.05 -4.97 -6.88
C LEU A 39 -6.19 -4.39 -8.02
N LEU A 40 -6.23 -4.98 -9.21
CA LEU A 40 -5.58 -4.43 -10.41
C LEU A 40 -6.25 -3.13 -10.87
N ASP A 41 -7.58 -3.09 -10.90
CA ASP A 41 -8.35 -1.89 -11.24
C ASP A 41 -8.03 -0.74 -10.25
N LEU A 42 -7.81 -1.04 -8.96
CA LEU A 42 -7.27 -0.08 -7.99
C LEU A 42 -5.83 0.36 -8.31
N PHE A 43 -4.94 -0.57 -8.66
CA PHE A 43 -3.56 -0.26 -9.05
C PHE A 43 -3.49 0.68 -10.27
N TRP A 44 -4.23 0.40 -11.33
CA TRP A 44 -4.27 1.20 -12.57
C TRP A 44 -4.81 2.62 -12.33
N ASN A 45 -5.74 2.80 -11.38
CA ASN A 45 -6.33 4.10 -11.03
C ASN A 45 -5.50 4.95 -10.07
N ASN A 46 -4.42 4.43 -9.45
CA ASN A 46 -3.66 5.12 -8.40
C ASN A 46 -2.16 5.27 -8.74
N HIS A 47 -1.79 5.41 -10.02
CA HIS A 47 -0.37 5.49 -10.40
C HIS A 47 -0.05 6.22 -11.73
N GLU A 48 -0.63 7.39 -12.01
CA GLU A 48 -0.59 7.95 -13.38
C GLU A 48 0.84 8.14 -13.97
N TYR A 49 1.79 8.67 -13.21
CA TYR A 49 3.13 9.01 -13.73
C TYR A 49 4.04 7.81 -14.03
N GLY A 50 3.96 6.73 -13.25
CA GLY A 50 4.84 5.56 -13.41
C GLY A 50 4.34 4.53 -14.43
N LEU A 51 3.08 4.68 -14.88
CA LEU A 51 2.48 3.77 -15.86
C LEU A 51 3.00 3.97 -17.28
N THR A 52 3.38 5.19 -17.67
CA THR A 52 3.69 5.53 -19.08
C THR A 52 5.06 6.19 -19.27
N THR A 53 5.70 6.63 -18.19
CA THR A 53 7.08 7.15 -18.20
C THR A 53 8.03 6.17 -17.51
N PRO A 54 9.10 5.69 -18.17
CA PRO A 54 10.16 4.93 -17.51
C PRO A 54 10.87 5.79 -16.46
N ILE A 55 10.70 5.45 -15.18
CA ILE A 55 11.36 6.09 -14.05
C ILE A 55 12.46 5.19 -13.46
N LYS A 56 13.15 5.66 -12.42
CA LYS A 56 14.20 4.86 -11.73
C LYS A 56 13.64 3.49 -11.34
N ARG A 57 14.41 2.41 -11.51
CA ARG A 57 13.99 1.02 -11.25
C ARG A 57 13.29 0.82 -9.90
N GLN A 58 13.78 1.50 -8.85
CA GLN A 58 13.16 1.54 -7.52
C GLN A 58 11.68 1.96 -7.49
N TYR A 59 11.20 2.69 -8.50
CA TYR A 59 9.82 3.17 -8.65
C TYR A 59 9.13 2.60 -9.92
N ALA A 60 9.70 1.60 -10.57
CA ALA A 60 9.11 1.04 -11.79
C ALA A 60 7.72 0.44 -11.49
N SER A 61 6.75 0.68 -12.38
CA SER A 61 5.44 0.06 -12.30
C SER A 61 5.57 -1.45 -12.57
N LEU A 62 5.17 -2.29 -11.60
CA LEU A 62 5.41 -3.72 -11.60
C LEU A 62 4.23 -4.47 -10.95
N ILE A 63 3.76 -5.52 -11.61
CA ILE A 63 2.79 -6.48 -11.08
C ILE A 63 3.48 -7.84 -10.93
N LEU A 64 3.43 -8.41 -9.73
CA LEU A 64 3.99 -9.73 -9.42
C LEU A 64 2.84 -10.73 -9.20
N TYR A 65 2.77 -11.78 -10.02
CA TYR A 65 1.75 -12.83 -9.90
C TYR A 65 2.28 -14.06 -9.15
N HIS A 66 1.43 -14.69 -8.34
CA HIS A 66 1.77 -15.91 -7.59
C HIS A 66 1.47 -17.20 -8.37
N ASP A 67 0.54 -17.15 -9.33
CA ASP A 67 0.07 -18.30 -10.10
C ASP A 67 -0.35 -17.91 -11.54
N GLU A 68 -0.71 -18.91 -12.34
CA GLU A 68 -1.07 -18.74 -13.76
C GLU A 68 -2.45 -18.05 -13.95
N GLU A 69 -3.35 -18.11 -12.96
CA GLU A 69 -4.64 -17.41 -13.01
C GLU A 69 -4.42 -15.90 -12.83
N GLN A 70 -3.69 -15.51 -11.79
CA GLN A 70 -3.28 -14.12 -11.57
C GLN A 70 -2.50 -13.56 -12.77
N LYS A 71 -1.60 -14.34 -13.37
CA LYS A 71 -0.89 -13.95 -14.60
C LYS A 71 -1.84 -13.63 -15.75
N GLN A 72 -2.82 -14.49 -16.02
CA GLN A 72 -3.81 -14.28 -17.10
C GLN A 72 -4.65 -13.02 -16.84
N VAL A 73 -5.15 -12.84 -15.61
CA VAL A 73 -5.93 -11.67 -15.21
C VAL A 73 -5.09 -10.38 -15.28
N ALA A 74 -3.82 -10.42 -14.86
CA ALA A 74 -2.91 -9.28 -14.95
C ALA A 74 -2.68 -8.86 -16.40
N HIS A 75 -2.38 -9.80 -17.30
CA HIS A 75 -2.19 -9.51 -18.73
C HIS A 75 -3.47 -8.98 -19.40
N ALA A 76 -4.64 -9.52 -19.07
CA ALA A 76 -5.92 -9.00 -19.55
C ALA A 76 -6.16 -7.55 -19.08
N SER A 77 -6.00 -7.27 -17.79
CA SER A 77 -6.18 -5.92 -17.23
C SER A 77 -5.21 -4.90 -17.84
N LYS A 78 -3.96 -5.29 -18.14
CA LYS A 78 -3.00 -4.41 -18.82
C LYS A 78 -3.44 -4.09 -20.25
N LEU A 79 -4.09 -5.02 -20.96
CA LEU A 79 -4.63 -4.75 -22.29
C LEU A 79 -5.83 -3.79 -22.23
N GLU A 80 -6.78 -4.02 -21.31
CA GLU A 80 -7.91 -3.13 -21.03
C GLU A 80 -7.44 -1.69 -20.74
N GLU A 81 -6.45 -1.54 -19.86
CA GLU A 81 -5.89 -0.23 -19.50
C GLU A 81 -5.10 0.41 -20.65
N GLN A 82 -4.40 -0.38 -21.47
CA GLN A 82 -3.67 0.10 -22.64
C GLN A 82 -4.62 0.63 -23.74
N GLU A 83 -5.79 0.02 -23.91
CA GLU A 83 -6.85 0.57 -24.76
C GLU A 83 -7.41 1.87 -24.17
N ARG A 84 -7.63 1.93 -22.85
CA ARG A 84 -8.17 3.11 -22.14
C ARG A 84 -7.23 4.33 -22.19
N ARG A 85 -5.90 4.12 -22.13
CA ARG A 85 -4.89 5.19 -22.10
C ARG A 85 -4.28 5.52 -23.47
N ALA A 86 -4.73 4.91 -24.56
CA ALA A 86 -4.20 5.18 -25.89
C ALA A 86 -4.30 6.69 -26.24
N PRO A 87 -3.24 7.32 -26.77
CA PRO A 87 -2.05 6.73 -27.39
C PRO A 87 -0.84 6.52 -26.46
N GLU A 88 -0.96 6.72 -25.15
CA GLU A 88 0.14 6.49 -24.21
C GLU A 88 0.51 5.00 -24.13
N ILE A 89 1.80 4.67 -23.90
CA ILE A 89 2.28 3.28 -23.86
C ILE A 89 2.47 2.85 -22.40
N ILE A 90 1.84 1.74 -22.00
CA ILE A 90 1.95 1.23 -20.62
C ILE A 90 3.25 0.42 -20.44
N THR A 91 4.15 0.97 -19.63
CA THR A 91 5.48 0.43 -19.32
C THR A 91 5.47 -0.64 -18.23
N THR A 92 4.36 -0.80 -17.49
CA THR A 92 4.21 -1.75 -16.37
C THR A 92 4.70 -3.16 -16.70
N GLU A 93 5.65 -3.66 -15.92
CA GLU A 93 6.14 -5.03 -16.02
C GLU A 93 5.18 -6.01 -15.34
N ILE A 94 5.03 -7.22 -15.91
CA ILE A 94 4.26 -8.33 -15.31
C ILE A 94 5.21 -9.51 -15.22
N ALA A 95 5.52 -9.95 -14.00
CA ALA A 95 6.50 -11.01 -13.73
C ALA A 95 6.01 -11.98 -12.65
N SER A 96 6.59 -13.18 -12.61
CA SER A 96 6.31 -14.13 -11.53
C SER A 96 6.90 -13.64 -10.21
N LYS A 97 6.14 -13.77 -9.13
CA LYS A 97 6.61 -13.45 -7.78
C LYS A 97 7.68 -14.45 -7.35
N GLU A 98 8.91 -13.96 -7.21
CA GLU A 98 10.04 -14.74 -6.69
C GLU A 98 10.19 -14.53 -5.16
N ASN A 99 11.35 -14.03 -4.73
CA ASN A 99 11.64 -13.71 -3.33
C ASN A 99 11.01 -12.37 -2.95
N PHE A 100 10.45 -12.29 -1.74
CA PHE A 100 9.96 -11.05 -1.13
C PHE A 100 10.74 -10.79 0.16
N TYR A 101 11.28 -9.58 0.30
CA TYR A 101 12.11 -9.17 1.42
C TYR A 101 11.42 -8.00 2.17
N PRO A 102 11.04 -8.15 3.44
CA PRO A 102 10.41 -7.07 4.19
C PRO A 102 11.28 -5.81 4.24
N ALA A 103 10.67 -4.66 3.97
CA ALA A 103 11.33 -3.36 4.12
C ALA A 103 11.68 -3.05 5.60
N GLU A 104 12.68 -2.18 5.80
CA GLU A 104 13.04 -1.64 7.12
C GLU A 104 11.81 -1.16 7.92
N ALA A 105 11.83 -1.38 9.23
CA ALA A 105 10.67 -1.23 10.10
C ALA A 105 9.99 0.16 10.04
N TYR A 106 10.73 1.24 9.78
CA TYR A 106 10.17 2.60 9.70
C TYR A 106 9.30 2.86 8.46
N HIS A 107 9.33 1.97 7.45
CA HIS A 107 8.44 2.02 6.29
C HIS A 107 7.09 1.33 6.55
N GLN A 108 7.03 0.40 7.50
CA GLN A 108 5.83 -0.38 7.80
C GLN A 108 4.76 0.52 8.43
N LYS A 109 3.58 0.67 7.80
CA LYS A 109 2.51 1.54 8.31
C LYS A 109 2.98 2.98 8.61
N TYR A 110 3.75 3.56 7.68
CA TYR A 110 4.43 4.86 7.83
C TYR A 110 3.55 5.98 8.42
N ARG A 111 2.27 6.07 8.01
CA ARG A 111 1.35 7.12 8.49
C ARG A 111 1.00 6.91 9.95
N LEU A 112 0.67 5.67 10.35
CA LEU A 112 0.44 5.32 11.76
C LEU A 112 1.68 5.59 12.63
N GLN A 113 2.88 5.24 12.18
CA GLN A 113 4.13 5.52 12.93
C GLN A 113 4.42 7.01 13.08
N GLY A 114 3.91 7.87 12.20
CA GLY A 114 3.96 9.34 12.36
C GLY A 114 3.22 9.83 13.61
N HIS A 115 2.13 9.17 14.01
CA HIS A 115 1.38 9.46 15.22
C HIS A 115 2.00 8.72 16.43
N LYS A 116 3.19 9.16 16.85
CA LYS A 116 4.06 8.46 17.82
C LYS A 116 3.36 8.00 19.10
N ASP A 117 2.54 8.86 19.71
CA ASP A 117 1.85 8.54 20.97
C ASP A 117 0.77 7.47 20.77
N LEU A 118 0.00 7.57 19.66
CA LEU A 118 -0.95 6.54 19.25
C LEU A 118 -0.23 5.22 18.99
N ALA A 119 0.79 5.21 18.12
CA ALA A 119 1.55 4.02 17.75
C ALA A 119 2.15 3.32 18.98
N SER A 120 2.72 4.08 19.92
CA SER A 120 3.25 3.55 21.18
C SER A 120 2.14 2.98 22.08
N SER A 121 1.00 3.67 22.20
CA SER A 121 -0.13 3.22 23.03
C SER A 121 -0.80 1.94 22.54
N LEU A 122 -0.70 1.62 21.23
CA LEU A 122 -1.23 0.39 20.65
C LEU A 122 -0.41 -0.86 21.06
N ASN A 123 0.80 -0.66 21.59
CA ASN A 123 1.69 -1.73 22.09
C ASN A 123 1.88 -2.90 21.10
N LEU A 124 1.94 -2.59 19.80
CA LEU A 124 2.13 -3.60 18.75
C LEU A 124 3.59 -4.03 18.69
N SER A 125 3.83 -5.34 18.68
CA SER A 125 5.16 -5.87 18.31
C SER A 125 5.46 -5.52 16.84
N PRO A 126 6.74 -5.47 16.41
CA PRO A 126 7.09 -5.17 15.01
C PRO A 126 6.38 -6.09 14.00
N LYS A 127 6.22 -7.37 14.33
CA LYS A 127 5.46 -8.34 13.53
C LYS A 127 3.97 -7.98 13.44
N LEU A 128 3.34 -7.62 14.56
CA LEU A 128 1.92 -7.20 14.57
C LEU A 128 1.70 -5.86 13.86
N LEU A 129 2.64 -4.91 13.95
CA LEU A 129 2.57 -3.66 13.18
C LEU A 129 2.54 -3.95 11.67
N GLN A 130 3.33 -4.91 11.21
CA GLN A 130 3.34 -5.33 9.80
C GLN A 130 2.04 -6.04 9.39
N THR A 131 1.59 -7.06 10.14
CA THR A 131 0.50 -7.96 9.69
C THR A 131 -0.90 -7.61 10.21
N SER A 132 -1.06 -6.65 11.13
CA SER A 132 -2.38 -6.33 11.70
C SER A 132 -3.28 -5.59 10.73
N TYR A 133 -4.45 -6.16 10.46
CA TYR A 133 -5.57 -5.49 9.77
C TYR A 133 -5.94 -4.15 10.40
N VAL A 134 -5.97 -4.07 11.74
CA VAL A 134 -6.25 -2.82 12.47
C VAL A 134 -5.15 -1.79 12.20
N ALA A 135 -3.87 -2.20 12.19
CA ALA A 135 -2.78 -1.29 11.86
C ALA A 135 -2.84 -0.82 10.39
N THR A 136 -3.28 -1.68 9.46
CA THR A 136 -3.54 -1.31 8.05
C THR A 136 -4.65 -0.28 7.94
N LYS A 137 -5.81 -0.54 8.57
CA LYS A 137 -6.96 0.39 8.58
C LYS A 137 -6.58 1.73 9.19
N LEU A 138 -5.97 1.75 10.38
CA LEU A 138 -5.51 2.99 11.03
C LEU A 138 -4.53 3.77 10.14
N ASN A 139 -3.56 3.09 9.50
CA ASN A 139 -2.65 3.75 8.58
C ASN A 139 -3.36 4.39 7.38
N GLY A 140 -4.39 3.75 6.83
CA GLY A 140 -5.22 4.30 5.75
C GLY A 140 -6.05 5.50 6.19
N TYR A 141 -6.79 5.38 7.29
CA TYR A 141 -7.60 6.46 7.85
C TYR A 141 -6.77 7.69 8.23
N LEU A 142 -5.62 7.50 8.87
CA LEU A 142 -4.68 8.58 9.19
C LEU A 142 -3.99 9.16 7.92
N ALA A 143 -4.06 8.48 6.78
CA ALA A 143 -3.66 9.02 5.48
C ALA A 143 -4.77 9.79 4.74
N GLY A 144 -5.99 9.89 5.32
CA GLY A 144 -7.15 10.50 4.67
C GLY A 144 -7.92 9.57 3.72
N VAL A 145 -7.71 8.26 3.81
CA VAL A 145 -8.46 7.25 3.04
C VAL A 145 -9.72 6.84 3.79
N GLY A 146 -10.88 6.89 3.12
CA GLY A 146 -12.18 6.71 3.75
C GLY A 146 -12.71 8.00 4.40
N GLY A 147 -13.82 7.89 5.11
CA GLY A 147 -14.47 9.02 5.79
C GLY A 147 -14.69 8.80 7.29
N ILE A 148 -15.02 9.87 8.02
CA ILE A 148 -15.17 9.84 9.48
C ILE A 148 -16.32 8.93 9.93
N GLU A 149 -17.41 8.87 9.17
CA GLU A 149 -18.55 7.98 9.44
C GLU A 149 -18.20 6.51 9.21
N GLN A 150 -17.39 6.20 8.20
CA GLN A 150 -16.88 4.85 7.98
C GLN A 150 -15.95 4.44 9.13
N PHE A 151 -15.06 5.33 9.55
CA PHE A 151 -14.17 5.06 10.67
C PHE A 151 -14.95 4.83 11.98
N LYS A 152 -15.97 5.65 12.28
CA LYS A 152 -16.86 5.44 13.44
C LYS A 152 -17.52 4.06 13.43
N ALA A 153 -18.05 3.62 12.29
CA ALA A 153 -18.69 2.31 12.16
C ALA A 153 -17.70 1.15 12.39
N GLU A 154 -16.48 1.24 11.87
CA GLU A 154 -15.48 0.17 12.00
C GLU A 154 -14.75 0.19 13.37
N ALA A 155 -14.53 1.36 13.97
CA ALA A 155 -13.69 1.55 15.16
C ALA A 155 -14.18 0.80 16.41
N GLU A 156 -15.48 0.52 16.52
CA GLU A 156 -16.05 -0.30 17.60
C GLU A 156 -15.49 -1.73 17.60
N THR A 157 -15.12 -2.25 16.43
CA THR A 157 -14.56 -3.62 16.26
C THR A 157 -13.03 -3.68 16.35
N MET A 158 -12.35 -2.52 16.31
CA MET A 158 -10.88 -2.45 16.25
C MET A 158 -10.18 -2.66 17.61
N GLY A 159 -10.93 -2.80 18.71
CA GLY A 159 -10.35 -2.98 20.05
C GLY A 159 -9.65 -1.74 20.63
N LEU A 160 -9.89 -0.55 20.06
CA LEU A 160 -9.29 0.71 20.51
C LEU A 160 -9.89 1.15 21.85
N THR A 161 -9.01 1.60 22.76
CA THR A 161 -9.43 2.32 23.98
C THR A 161 -10.16 3.62 23.63
N PRO A 162 -11.00 4.17 24.54
CA PRO A 162 -11.70 5.43 24.30
C PRO A 162 -10.77 6.59 23.92
N THR A 163 -9.60 6.69 24.56
CA THR A 163 -8.59 7.72 24.27
C THR A 163 -7.99 7.57 22.87
N GLN A 164 -7.62 6.35 22.47
CA GLN A 164 -7.12 6.07 21.12
C GLN A 164 -8.19 6.37 20.06
N ARG A 165 -9.43 5.97 20.31
CA ARG A 165 -10.55 6.20 19.40
C ARG A 165 -10.83 7.69 19.23
N GLN A 166 -10.85 8.46 20.31
CA GLN A 166 -11.03 9.91 20.29
C GLN A 166 -9.89 10.63 19.55
N TYR A 167 -8.64 10.19 19.74
CA TYR A 167 -7.48 10.70 19.00
C TYR A 167 -7.61 10.43 17.50
N CYS A 168 -8.01 9.20 17.12
CA CYS A 168 -8.26 8.87 15.72
C CYS A 168 -9.43 9.68 15.15
N TYR A 169 -10.55 9.86 15.87
CA TYR A 169 -11.67 10.69 15.40
C TYR A 169 -11.23 12.09 14.99
N TYR A 170 -10.46 12.77 15.84
CA TYR A 170 -9.92 14.09 15.52
C TYR A 170 -9.08 14.05 14.23
N HIS A 171 -8.10 13.16 14.13
CA HIS A 171 -7.21 13.13 12.96
C HIS A 171 -7.89 12.65 11.67
N VAL A 172 -8.85 11.73 11.75
CA VAL A 172 -9.60 11.27 10.56
C VAL A 172 -10.52 12.37 10.04
N GLU A 173 -11.21 13.10 10.91
CA GLU A 173 -12.05 14.25 10.51
C GLU A 173 -11.21 15.38 9.87
N GLN A 174 -10.02 15.67 10.42
CA GLN A 174 -9.13 16.68 9.82
C GLN A 174 -8.51 16.24 8.47
N ASN A 175 -8.32 14.93 8.28
CA ASN A 175 -7.71 14.37 7.07
C ASN A 175 -8.75 13.89 6.03
N GLU A 176 -10.04 13.99 6.32
CA GLU A 176 -11.12 13.53 5.43
C GLU A 176 -11.09 14.29 4.09
N GLY A 177 -11.13 13.55 2.98
CA GLY A 177 -10.98 14.11 1.64
C GLY A 177 -9.56 14.59 1.28
N GLN A 178 -8.61 14.63 2.24
CA GLN A 178 -7.18 14.90 2.00
C GLN A 178 -6.38 13.63 1.68
N GLY A 179 -7.07 12.53 1.37
CA GLY A 179 -6.47 11.28 0.91
C GLY A 179 -5.48 11.53 -0.22
N LEU A 180 -4.29 10.92 -0.10
CA LEU A 180 -3.26 11.04 -1.12
C LEU A 180 -3.62 10.19 -2.34
N TYR A 181 -4.24 10.82 -3.33
CA TYR A 181 -4.23 10.34 -4.72
C TYR A 181 -2.79 10.44 -5.28
N CYS A 182 -2.41 9.47 -6.11
CA CYS A 182 -1.05 9.25 -6.61
C CYS A 182 -0.90 9.62 -8.09
#